data_AF-A0A178V2G3-F1
#
_entry.id   AF-A0A178V2G3-F1
#
_cell.length_a   1.000
_cell.length_b   1.000
_cell.length_c   1.000
_cell.angle_alpha   90.00
_cell.angle_beta   90.00
_cell.angle_gamma   90.00
#
_symmetry.space_group_name_H-M   'P 1'
#
loop_
_entity.id
_entity.type
_entity.pdbx_description
1 polymer ?
#
loop_
_entity_poly.entity_id
_entity_poly.type
_entity_poly.pdbx_seq_one_letter_code
_entity_poly.pdbx_strand_id
1 'polypeptide(L)'
;MQSLQDKASVLSGVDQAEAFAIDESNLFDKLGLQTFINLSTNFYTRVYDDEEEWFQSIFSNSNKEDAIQNQYEFFVQRMGGPPLYSQRKGHPALIGRHRPFPVTHQAAERWLEHMQNALDDSVDIDQDSKIKMMKFFRHTAFFLVAGNELKNQNEKPKHKPQCACKHAANKPAEE
;
A
#
# COMPACT_ATOMS: atom_id res chain seq x y z
N MET A 1 14.27 15.09 -7.69
CA MET A 1 13.17 14.09 -7.83
C MET A 1 12.51 13.98 -6.47
N GLN A 2 11.19 14.10 -6.41
CA GLN A 2 10.46 13.93 -5.15
C GLN A 2 10.57 12.48 -4.67
N SER A 3 10.83 12.26 -3.37
CA SER A 3 10.96 10.93 -2.79
C SER A 3 9.62 10.19 -2.82
N LEU A 4 9.64 8.86 -2.75
CA LEU A 4 8.39 8.09 -2.61
C LEU A 4 7.64 8.43 -1.32
N GLN A 5 8.37 8.78 -0.25
CA GLN A 5 7.76 9.19 1.01
C GLN A 5 7.06 10.54 0.86
N ASP A 6 7.70 11.51 0.19
CA ASP A 6 7.11 12.83 -0.03
C ASP A 6 5.84 12.71 -0.89
N LYS A 7 5.87 11.85 -1.93
CA LYS A 7 4.68 11.57 -2.75
C LYS A 7 3.57 10.93 -1.92
N ALA A 8 3.90 9.96 -1.08
CA ALA A 8 2.94 9.33 -0.19
C ALA A 8 2.28 10.35 0.73
N SER A 9 3.04 11.29 1.29
CA SER A 9 2.49 12.37 2.12
C SER A 9 1.56 13.30 1.35
N VAL A 10 1.92 13.69 0.12
CA VAL A 10 1.03 14.51 -0.73
C VAL A 10 -0.28 13.78 -1.06
N LEU A 11 -0.21 12.50 -1.44
CA LEU A 11 -1.39 11.75 -1.85
C LEU A 11 -2.29 11.36 -0.66
N SER A 12 -1.69 10.99 0.47
CA SER A 12 -2.42 10.58 1.67
C SER A 12 -2.98 11.77 2.47
N GLY A 13 -2.37 12.94 2.37
CA GLY A 13 -2.63 14.06 3.27
C GLY A 13 -2.10 13.85 4.69
N VAL A 14 -1.21 12.86 4.90
CA VAL A 14 -0.59 12.56 6.20
C VAL A 14 0.88 12.92 6.14
N ASP A 15 1.34 13.79 7.04
CA ASP A 15 2.76 14.11 7.13
C ASP A 15 3.58 12.89 7.58
N GLN A 16 4.83 12.80 7.12
CA GLN A 16 5.69 11.67 7.45
C GLN A 16 5.93 11.53 8.96
N ALA A 17 6.08 12.64 9.69
CA ALA A 17 6.26 12.60 11.13
C ALA A 17 5.01 12.03 11.82
N GLU A 18 3.82 12.42 11.36
CA GLU A 18 2.57 11.88 11.90
C GLU A 18 2.36 10.41 11.55
N ALA A 19 2.75 9.98 10.35
CA ALA A 19 2.69 8.58 9.92
C ALA A 19 3.61 7.69 10.76
N PHE A 20 4.73 8.23 11.23
CA PHE A 20 5.72 7.49 12.03
C PHE A 20 5.60 7.76 13.54
N ALA A 21 4.55 8.45 13.99
CA ALA A 21 4.24 8.59 15.42
C ALA A 21 3.99 7.24 16.12
N ILE A 22 3.74 6.17 15.36
CA ILE A 22 3.72 4.79 15.89
C ILE A 22 5.07 4.35 16.50
N ASP A 23 6.17 5.03 16.17
CA ASP A 23 7.52 4.75 16.68
C ASP A 23 7.82 5.44 18.01
N GLU A 24 6.94 6.32 18.48
CA GLU A 24 7.09 7.04 19.76
C GLU A 24 6.87 6.13 20.98
N SER A 25 6.27 4.95 20.78
CA SER A 25 6.00 3.98 21.83
C SER A 25 5.97 2.56 21.27
N ASN A 26 6.32 1.57 22.08
CA ASN A 26 6.15 0.18 21.69
C ASN A 26 4.65 -0.22 21.78
N LEU A 27 3.94 -0.12 20.66
CA LEU A 27 2.52 -0.49 20.59
C LEU A 27 2.31 -1.99 20.80
N PHE A 28 3.30 -2.84 20.48
CA PHE A 28 3.22 -4.26 20.80
C PHE A 28 3.23 -4.52 22.30
N ASP A 29 4.11 -3.88 23.06
CA ASP A 29 4.14 -4.01 24.52
C ASP A 29 2.82 -3.53 25.16
N LYS A 30 2.20 -2.50 24.56
CA LYS A 30 0.94 -1.91 25.02
C LYS A 30 -0.28 -2.78 24.72
N LEU A 31 -0.37 -3.32 23.51
CA LEU A 31 -1.58 -3.96 22.98
C LEU A 31 -1.52 -5.49 23.02
N GLY A 32 -0.33 -6.09 23.04
CA GLY A 32 -0.12 -7.53 23.01
C GLY A 32 -0.43 -8.19 21.66
N LEU A 33 0.04 -9.42 21.48
CA LEU A 33 -0.06 -10.18 20.23
C LEU A 33 -1.52 -10.41 19.79
N GLN A 34 -2.40 -10.78 20.71
CA GLN A 34 -3.79 -11.17 20.38
C GLN A 34 -4.55 -10.03 19.69
N THR A 35 -4.27 -8.78 20.07
CA THR A 35 -4.89 -7.59 19.48
C THR A 35 -4.57 -7.46 17.99
N PHE A 36 -3.32 -7.71 17.56
CA PHE A 36 -2.95 -7.66 16.14
C PHE A 36 -3.55 -8.82 15.33
N ILE A 37 -3.67 -10.01 15.94
CA ILE A 37 -4.35 -11.16 15.34
C ILE A 37 -5.83 -10.83 15.12
N ASN A 38 -6.51 -10.31 16.14
CA ASN A 38 -7.92 -9.94 16.08
C ASN A 38 -8.15 -8.83 15.05
N LEU A 39 -7.32 -7.77 15.05
CA LEU A 39 -7.42 -6.68 14.09
C LEU A 39 -7.29 -7.18 12.65
N SER A 40 -6.26 -7.97 12.36
CA SER A 40 -6.04 -8.51 11.00
C SER A 40 -7.15 -9.47 10.59
N THR A 41 -7.69 -10.26 11.52
CA THR A 41 -8.80 -11.17 11.27
C THR A 41 -10.10 -10.42 10.95
N ASN A 42 -10.43 -9.39 11.73
CA ASN A 42 -11.59 -8.52 11.50
C ASN A 42 -11.44 -7.81 10.15
N PHE A 43 -10.27 -7.21 9.91
CA PHE A 43 -9.94 -6.53 8.67
C PHE A 43 -10.13 -7.43 7.44
N TYR A 44 -9.49 -8.61 7.39
CA TYR A 44 -9.62 -9.48 6.22
C TYR A 44 -10.98 -10.17 6.12
N THR A 45 -11.76 -10.27 7.21
CA THR A 45 -13.15 -10.69 7.08
C THR A 45 -13.92 -9.69 6.23
N ARG A 46 -13.79 -8.39 6.51
CA ARG A 46 -14.42 -7.34 5.70
C ARG A 46 -13.93 -7.29 4.27
N VAL A 47 -12.62 -7.47 4.05
CA VAL A 47 -12.04 -7.49 2.69
C VAL A 47 -12.59 -8.62 1.84
N TYR A 48 -12.70 -9.84 2.41
CA TYR A 48 -13.20 -10.99 1.67
C TYR A 48 -14.72 -10.98 1.50
N ASP A 49 -15.43 -10.34 2.44
CA ASP A 49 -16.89 -10.15 2.41
C ASP A 49 -17.31 -8.88 1.64
N ASP A 50 -16.36 -8.16 1.01
CA ASP A 50 -16.65 -6.97 0.22
C ASP A 50 -17.52 -7.32 -1.00
N GLU A 51 -18.63 -6.60 -1.16
CA GLU A 51 -19.59 -6.79 -2.26
C GLU A 51 -19.07 -6.20 -3.59
N GLU A 52 -18.06 -5.34 -3.55
CA GLU A 52 -17.45 -4.74 -4.72
C GLU A 52 -16.51 -5.73 -5.42
N GLU A 53 -17.01 -6.43 -6.45
CA GLU A 53 -16.26 -7.46 -7.19
C GLU A 53 -14.88 -6.98 -7.69
N TRP A 54 -14.78 -5.71 -8.11
CA TRP A 54 -13.51 -5.14 -8.58
C TRP A 54 -12.44 -5.14 -7.48
N PHE A 55 -12.83 -4.90 -6.22
CA PHE A 55 -11.91 -4.89 -5.08
C PHE A 55 -11.61 -6.32 -4.63
N GLN A 56 -12.65 -7.14 -4.48
CA GLN A 56 -12.49 -8.55 -4.09
C GLN A 56 -11.57 -9.32 -5.05
N SER A 57 -11.66 -9.04 -6.36
CA SER A 57 -10.83 -9.69 -7.38
C SER A 57 -9.32 -9.53 -7.15
N ILE A 58 -8.89 -8.46 -6.47
CA ILE A 58 -7.47 -8.22 -6.09
C ILE A 58 -6.94 -9.34 -5.19
N PHE A 59 -7.82 -9.93 -4.37
CA PHE A 59 -7.49 -10.96 -3.38
C PHE A 59 -7.83 -12.39 -3.85
N SER A 60 -8.38 -12.57 -5.05
CA SER A 60 -8.85 -13.86 -5.59
C SER A 60 -7.79 -14.98 -5.59
N ASN A 61 -6.52 -14.64 -5.75
CA ASN A 61 -5.40 -15.58 -5.75
C ASN A 61 -4.72 -15.75 -4.38
N SER A 62 -5.30 -15.19 -3.31
CA SER A 62 -4.77 -15.27 -1.96
C SER A 62 -5.69 -16.05 -1.03
N ASN A 63 -5.10 -16.95 -0.23
CA ASN A 63 -5.80 -17.59 0.87
C ASN A 63 -5.98 -16.58 2.03
N LYS A 64 -7.19 -16.55 2.62
CA LYS A 64 -7.57 -15.58 3.66
C LYS A 64 -6.71 -15.73 4.92
N GLU A 65 -6.49 -16.96 5.36
CA GLU A 65 -5.71 -17.28 6.55
C GLU A 65 -4.23 -16.86 6.37
N ASP A 66 -3.66 -17.09 5.19
CA ASP A 66 -2.32 -16.61 4.84
C ASP A 66 -2.24 -15.08 4.83
N ALA A 67 -3.27 -14.40 4.30
CA ALA A 67 -3.33 -12.95 4.26
C ALA A 67 -3.38 -12.36 5.68
N ILE A 68 -4.24 -12.92 6.54
CA ILE A 68 -4.32 -12.59 7.98
C ILE A 68 -2.95 -12.78 8.63
N GLN A 69 -2.31 -13.94 8.42
CA GLN A 69 -1.01 -14.24 9.00
C GLN A 69 0.07 -13.26 8.57
N ASN A 70 0.15 -12.99 7.26
CA ASN A 70 1.12 -12.05 6.71
C ASN A 70 0.97 -10.65 7.33
N GLN A 71 -0.27 -10.20 7.54
CA GLN A 71 -0.52 -8.85 8.06
C GLN A 71 -0.24 -8.74 9.55
N TYR A 72 -0.75 -9.66 10.40
CA TYR A 72 -0.51 -9.52 11.84
C TYR A 72 0.97 -9.69 12.18
N GLU A 73 1.69 -10.59 11.50
CA GLU A 73 3.13 -10.75 11.73
C GLU A 73 3.91 -9.50 11.32
N PHE A 74 3.49 -8.85 10.22
CA PHE A 74 4.08 -7.59 9.79
C PHE A 74 3.79 -6.48 10.80
N PHE A 75 2.56 -6.37 11.29
CA PHE A 75 2.18 -5.37 12.30
C PHE A 75 2.92 -5.58 13.61
N VAL A 76 2.96 -6.82 14.13
CA VAL A 76 3.72 -7.15 15.34
C VAL A 76 5.17 -6.70 15.20
N GLN A 77 5.83 -7.05 14.09
CA GLN A 77 7.21 -6.63 13.85
C GLN A 77 7.33 -5.10 13.72
N ARG A 78 6.42 -4.44 12.99
CA ARG A 78 6.47 -2.99 12.74
C ARG A 78 6.24 -2.19 14.02
N MET A 79 5.46 -2.73 14.94
CA MET A 79 4.96 -2.03 16.12
C MET A 79 5.76 -2.34 17.40
N GLY A 80 6.98 -2.88 17.25
CA GLY A 80 7.93 -3.09 18.35
C GLY A 80 7.99 -4.51 18.92
N GLY A 81 7.24 -5.45 18.34
CA GLY A 81 7.24 -6.86 18.73
C GLY A 81 8.35 -7.70 18.07
N PRO A 82 8.35 -9.02 18.31
CA PRO A 82 9.32 -9.93 17.70
C PRO A 82 9.23 -9.91 16.16
N PRO A 83 10.32 -10.20 15.43
CA PRO A 83 10.39 -10.09 13.98
C PRO A 83 9.73 -11.27 13.25
N LEU A 84 8.49 -11.62 13.62
CA LEU A 84 7.76 -12.80 13.14
C LEU A 84 7.70 -12.85 11.61
N TYR A 85 7.38 -11.71 10.99
CA TYR A 85 7.28 -11.63 9.54
C TYR A 85 8.61 -11.92 8.86
N SER A 86 9.68 -11.26 9.30
CA SER A 86 10.99 -11.43 8.66
C SER A 86 11.59 -12.80 8.91
N GLN A 87 11.30 -13.43 10.06
CA GLN A 87 11.70 -14.81 10.33
C GLN A 87 11.07 -15.80 9.35
N ARG A 88 9.79 -15.61 8.99
CA ARG A 88 9.08 -16.53 8.08
C ARG A 88 9.22 -16.18 6.61
N LYS A 89 9.19 -14.88 6.26
CA LYS A 89 9.08 -14.36 4.88
C LYS A 89 10.32 -13.62 4.40
N GLY A 90 11.28 -13.32 5.27
CA GLY A 90 12.42 -12.45 4.98
C GLY A 90 12.03 -10.96 4.89
N HIS A 91 12.93 -10.15 4.36
CA HIS A 91 12.81 -8.69 4.34
C HIS A 91 11.44 -8.18 3.84
N PRO A 92 10.76 -7.21 4.49
CA PRO A 92 9.39 -6.77 4.17
C PRO A 92 9.13 -6.27 2.74
N ALA A 93 10.11 -5.58 2.13
CA ALA A 93 10.11 -5.21 0.69
C ALA A 93 8.71 -4.85 0.11
N LEU A 94 7.95 -3.99 0.81
CA LEU A 94 6.50 -3.86 0.62
C LEU A 94 6.13 -3.55 -0.83
N ILE A 95 6.79 -2.59 -1.48
CA ILE A 95 6.55 -2.26 -2.91
C ILE A 95 6.78 -3.50 -3.79
N GLY A 96 7.85 -4.26 -3.55
CA GLY A 96 8.15 -5.45 -4.33
C GLY A 96 7.04 -6.51 -4.23
N ARG A 97 6.51 -6.73 -3.03
CA ARG A 97 5.41 -7.69 -2.79
C ARG A 97 4.05 -7.20 -3.28
N HIS A 98 3.84 -5.89 -3.37
CA HIS A 98 2.58 -5.31 -3.87
C HIS A 98 2.59 -5.05 -5.39
N ARG A 99 3.75 -5.11 -6.05
CA ARG A 99 3.94 -4.90 -7.49
C ARG A 99 3.03 -5.74 -8.42
N PRO A 100 2.67 -7.00 -8.07
CA PRO A 100 1.79 -7.81 -8.91
C PRO A 100 0.32 -7.35 -8.92
N PHE A 101 -0.08 -6.51 -7.95
CA PHE A 101 -1.48 -6.14 -7.74
C PHE A 101 -1.77 -4.71 -8.21
N PRO A 102 -2.99 -4.42 -8.67
CA PRO A 102 -3.40 -3.07 -9.05
C PRO A 102 -3.68 -2.21 -7.80
N VAL A 103 -2.62 -1.73 -7.14
CA VAL A 103 -2.74 -0.81 -6.00
C VAL A 103 -3.00 0.61 -6.51
N THR A 104 -4.25 0.87 -6.89
CA THR A 104 -4.73 2.18 -7.34
C THR A 104 -5.14 3.05 -6.14
N HIS A 105 -5.37 4.34 -6.38
CA HIS A 105 -5.99 5.22 -5.38
C HIS A 105 -7.31 4.68 -4.83
N GLN A 106 -8.19 4.17 -5.71
CA GLN A 106 -9.48 3.60 -5.32
C GLN A 106 -9.30 2.34 -4.45
N ALA A 107 -8.37 1.46 -4.82
CA ALA A 107 -8.06 0.27 -4.03
C ALA A 107 -7.47 0.62 -2.65
N ALA A 108 -6.60 1.64 -2.58
CA ALA A 108 -6.05 2.11 -1.32
C ALA A 108 -7.14 2.68 -0.40
N GLU A 109 -8.02 3.55 -0.90
CA GLU A 109 -9.11 4.10 -0.08
C GLU A 109 -10.08 3.01 0.40
N ARG A 110 -10.46 2.05 -0.45
CA ARG A 110 -11.33 0.93 -0.04
C ARG A 110 -10.66 0.03 1.02
N TRP A 111 -9.36 -0.23 0.88
CA TRP A 111 -8.59 -0.93 1.92
C TRP A 111 -8.59 -0.15 3.25
N LEU A 112 -8.43 1.18 3.19
CA LEU A 112 -8.39 2.03 4.38
C LEU A 112 -9.76 2.12 5.07
N GLU A 113 -10.85 2.10 4.31
CA GLU A 113 -12.21 2.00 4.86
C GLU A 113 -12.38 0.74 5.71
N HIS A 114 -11.98 -0.42 5.18
CA HIS A 114 -12.02 -1.69 5.93
C HIS A 114 -11.14 -1.67 7.18
N MET A 115 -9.95 -1.06 7.10
CA MET A 115 -9.05 -0.94 8.23
C MET A 115 -9.59 0.03 9.29
N GLN A 116 -10.19 1.14 8.89
CA GLN A 116 -10.85 2.08 9.79
C GLN A 116 -11.97 1.38 10.57
N ASN A 117 -12.86 0.68 9.86
CA ASN A 117 -13.95 -0.06 10.47
C ASN A 117 -13.44 -1.17 11.43
N ALA A 118 -12.35 -1.86 11.07
CA ALA A 118 -11.74 -2.87 11.93
C ALA A 118 -11.10 -2.27 13.19
N LEU A 119 -10.47 -1.10 13.08
CA LEU A 119 -9.96 -0.35 14.23
C LEU A 119 -11.09 0.17 15.12
N ASP A 120 -12.17 0.69 14.54
CA ASP A 120 -13.30 1.23 15.29
C ASP A 120 -13.95 0.14 16.15
N ASP A 121 -14.15 -1.05 15.60
CA ASP A 121 -14.71 -2.22 16.31
C ASP A 121 -13.73 -2.87 17.30
N SER A 122 -12.45 -2.51 17.26
CA SER A 122 -11.45 -3.05 18.20
C SER A 122 -11.55 -2.35 19.56
N VAL A 123 -12.10 -3.06 20.55
CA VAL A 123 -12.25 -2.55 21.93
C VAL A 123 -10.95 -2.53 22.73
N ASP A 124 -9.99 -3.38 22.35
CA ASP A 124 -8.70 -3.53 23.04
C ASP A 124 -7.64 -2.53 22.58
N ILE A 125 -7.97 -1.65 21.63
CA ILE A 125 -7.08 -0.60 21.11
C ILE A 125 -7.59 0.74 21.61
N ASP A 126 -6.78 1.47 22.36
CA ASP A 126 -7.13 2.81 22.82
C ASP A 126 -7.10 3.84 21.68
N GLN A 127 -7.81 4.96 21.88
CA GLN A 127 -8.02 5.97 20.83
C GLN A 127 -6.72 6.57 20.27
N ASP A 128 -5.70 6.81 21.12
CA ASP A 128 -4.42 7.34 20.67
C ASP A 128 -3.70 6.34 19.75
N SER A 129 -3.70 5.06 20.13
CA SER A 129 -3.16 3.98 19.29
C SER A 129 -3.92 3.86 17.96
N LYS A 130 -5.27 3.93 17.96
CA LYS A 130 -6.07 3.91 16.72
C LYS A 130 -5.68 5.04 15.78
N ILE A 131 -5.52 6.27 16.29
CA ILE A 131 -5.14 7.44 15.48
C ILE A 131 -3.75 7.23 14.88
N LYS A 132 -2.77 6.83 15.68
CA LYS A 132 -1.39 6.59 15.21
C LYS A 132 -1.34 5.48 14.15
N MET A 133 -2.01 4.36 14.41
CA MET A 133 -2.09 3.24 13.47
C MET A 133 -2.76 3.66 12.15
N MET A 134 -3.86 4.40 12.21
CA MET A 134 -4.58 4.82 11.01
C MET A 134 -3.75 5.79 10.16
N LYS A 135 -3.01 6.73 10.77
CA LYS A 135 -2.09 7.61 10.06
C LYS A 135 -0.97 6.83 9.38
N PHE A 136 -0.36 5.87 10.08
CA PHE A 136 0.63 4.98 9.51
C PHE A 136 0.08 4.17 8.33
N PHE A 137 -1.09 3.56 8.48
CA PHE A 137 -1.73 2.75 7.45
C PHE A 137 -2.09 3.58 6.22
N ARG A 138 -2.68 4.77 6.41
CA ARG A 138 -3.03 5.68 5.32
C ARG A 138 -1.78 6.09 4.55
N HIS A 139 -0.74 6.56 5.23
CA HIS A 139 0.51 6.92 4.57
C HIS A 139 1.13 5.74 3.81
N THR A 140 1.17 4.56 4.43
CA THR A 140 1.73 3.34 3.82
C THR A 140 0.94 2.88 2.60
N ALA A 141 -0.40 2.93 2.62
CA ALA A 141 -1.22 2.57 1.48
C ALA A 141 -0.89 3.45 0.26
N PHE A 142 -0.76 4.76 0.46
CA PHE A 142 -0.40 5.69 -0.60
C PHE A 142 1.08 5.66 -1.00
N PHE A 143 1.98 5.20 -0.12
CA PHE A 143 3.35 4.84 -0.50
C PHE A 143 3.36 3.67 -1.49
N LEU A 144 2.47 2.69 -1.34
CA LEU A 144 2.31 1.59 -2.30
C LEU A 144 1.69 2.07 -3.61
N VAL A 145 0.71 2.99 -3.56
CA VAL A 145 0.17 3.64 -4.77
C VAL A 145 1.27 4.35 -5.53
N ALA A 146 2.06 5.20 -4.86
CA ALA A 146 3.18 5.92 -5.49
C ALA A 146 4.22 4.94 -6.09
N GLY A 147 4.50 3.83 -5.40
CA GLY A 147 5.37 2.77 -5.91
C GLY A 147 4.82 2.08 -7.16
N ASN A 148 3.51 1.82 -7.20
CA ASN A 148 2.81 1.25 -8.35
C ASN A 148 2.78 2.22 -9.55
N GLU A 149 2.58 3.51 -9.32
CA GLU A 149 2.61 4.53 -10.37
C GLU A 149 3.99 4.66 -11.02
N LEU A 150 5.07 4.60 -10.24
CA LEU A 150 6.44 4.63 -10.78
C LEU A 150 6.72 3.44 -11.72
N LYS A 151 6.21 2.25 -11.41
CA LYS A 151 6.29 1.08 -12.30
C LYS A 151 5.60 1.40 -13.64
N ASN A 152 4.35 1.86 -13.59
CA ASN A 152 3.56 2.14 -14.80
C ASN A 152 4.20 3.23 -15.67
N GLN A 153 4.91 4.20 -15.08
CA GLN A 153 5.68 5.21 -15.81
C GLN A 153 6.91 4.61 -16.52
N ASN A 154 7.60 3.67 -15.88
CA ASN A 154 8.78 3.01 -16.44
C ASN A 154 8.44 1.96 -17.51
N GLU A 155 7.22 1.40 -17.49
CA GLU A 155 6.74 0.41 -18.45
C GLU A 155 6.08 1.04 -19.70
N LYS A 156 5.76 2.35 -19.69
CA LYS A 156 5.29 3.04 -20.90
C LYS A 156 6.41 3.08 -21.95
N PRO A 157 6.17 2.67 -23.21
CA PRO A 157 7.17 2.77 -24.25
C PRO A 157 7.61 4.23 -24.42
N LYS A 158 8.91 4.51 -24.27
CA LYS A 158 9.48 5.81 -24.59
C LYS A 158 9.17 6.09 -26.05
N HIS A 159 8.30 7.06 -26.32
CA HIS A 159 8.01 7.51 -27.68
C HIS A 159 9.34 7.95 -28.30
N LYS A 160 9.86 7.17 -29.26
CA LYS A 160 11.02 7.58 -30.07
C LYS A 160 10.62 8.86 -30.80
N PRO A 161 11.38 9.96 -30.72
CA PRO A 161 11.12 11.10 -31.58
C PRO A 161 11.31 10.62 -33.01
N GLN A 162 10.23 10.64 -33.80
CA GLN A 162 10.30 10.30 -35.21
C GLN A 162 11.11 11.39 -35.90
N CYS A 163 12.36 11.07 -36.23
CA CYS A 163 13.23 11.94 -37.00
C CYS A 163 12.57 12.16 -38.37
N ALA A 164 12.04 13.36 -38.60
CA ALA A 164 11.52 13.75 -39.89
C ALA A 164 12.69 13.96 -40.85
N CYS A 165 13.02 12.93 -41.64
CA CYS A 165 13.92 13.05 -42.77
C CYS A 165 13.30 14.02 -43.80
N LYS A 166 13.80 15.26 -43.83
CA LYS A 166 13.62 16.17 -44.97
C LYS A 166 14.38 15.59 -46.16
N HIS A 167 13.67 15.11 -47.18
CA HIS A 167 14.22 15.05 -48.53
C HIS A 167 13.24 15.73 -49.47
N ALA A 168 13.69 16.88 -49.98
CA ALA A 168 13.09 17.62 -51.06
C ALA A 168 13.35 16.89 -52.38
N ALA A 169 12.35 16.86 -53.25
CA ALA A 169 12.54 16.77 -54.70
C ALA A 169 11.25 17.24 -55.40
N ASN A 170 11.13 18.55 -55.61
CA ASN A 170 10.28 19.07 -56.68
C ASN A 170 11.12 19.06 -57.96
N LYS A 171 10.62 18.41 -59.01
CA LYS A 171 11.17 18.49 -60.37
C LYS A 171 10.15 19.23 -61.23
N PRO A 172 10.49 20.32 -61.94
CA PRO A 172 9.58 20.91 -62.90
C PRO A 172 9.62 20.16 -64.23
N ALA A 173 8.49 20.22 -64.93
CA ALA A 173 8.30 19.79 -66.30
C ALA A 173 8.71 20.91 -67.26
N GLU A 174 9.35 20.52 -68.37
CA GLU A 174 9.57 21.21 -69.67
C GLU A 174 10.53 20.26 -70.42
N GLU A 175 10.35 19.83 -71.67
CA GLU A 175 9.55 20.27 -72.83
C GLU A 175 9.34 19.04 -73.73
#